data_AF-A0A941VWI7-F1
#
_entry.id   AF-A0A941VWI7-F1
#
_cell.length_a   1.000
_cell.length_b   1.000
_cell.length_c   1.000
_cell.angle_alpha   90.00
_cell.angle_beta   90.00
_cell.angle_gamma   90.00
#
_symmetry.space_group_name_H-M   'P 1'
#
loop_
_entity.id
_entity.type
_entity.pdbx_description
1 polymer ?
#
loop_
_entity_poly.entity_id
_entity_poly.type
_entity_poly.pdbx_seq_one_letter_code
_entity_poly.pdbx_strand_id
1 'polypeptide(L)'
;MTAPSLRRKRIARLVTLAIALGIWFAPAPGALTAQAWHLFAIFAATILSVVIGAFSILTASILAIAAAVLSGTLSAEAGYAGFSNPTIILIVVAFLVARAGPSACSGAPPWDSPTASSRWMR
;
A
#
# COMPACT_ATOMS: atom_id res chain seq x y z
N MET A 1 9.93 -27.42 0.36
CA MET A 1 8.86 -26.55 0.91
C MET A 1 9.02 -26.46 2.42
N THR A 2 9.93 -25.62 2.91
CA THR A 2 10.11 -25.37 4.36
C THR A 2 9.28 -24.15 4.74
N ALA A 3 8.25 -24.34 5.58
CA ALA A 3 7.41 -23.26 6.07
C ALA A 3 8.28 -22.17 6.71
N PRO A 4 8.17 -20.89 6.31
CA PRO A 4 8.90 -19.82 6.97
C PRO A 4 8.39 -19.70 8.41
N SER A 5 9.22 -20.11 9.37
CA SER A 5 8.89 -20.06 10.80
C SER A 5 8.45 -18.65 11.20
N LEU A 6 7.36 -18.54 11.97
CA LEU A 6 6.81 -17.28 12.51
C LEU A 6 7.90 -16.37 13.13
N ARG A 7 8.97 -16.99 13.65
CA ARG A 7 10.17 -16.33 14.19
C ARG A 7 10.81 -15.35 13.19
N ARG A 8 11.00 -15.73 11.92
CA ARG A 8 11.67 -14.87 10.93
C ARG A 8 10.88 -13.62 10.61
N LYS A 9 9.55 -13.75 10.50
CA LYS A 9 8.64 -12.60 10.32
C LYS A 9 8.60 -11.69 11.55
N ARG A 10 8.63 -12.24 12.76
CA ARG A 10 8.74 -11.45 14.01
C ARG A 10 10.06 -10.70 14.11
N ILE A 11 11.18 -11.35 13.75
CA ILE A 11 12.50 -10.72 13.75
C ILE A 11 12.55 -9.56 12.76
N ALA A 12 12.02 -9.74 11.54
CA ALA A 12 11.95 -8.65 10.55
C ALA A 12 11.17 -7.44 11.07
N ARG A 13 10.01 -7.64 11.74
CA ARG A 13 9.24 -6.56 12.36
C ARG A 13 10.01 -5.83 13.47
N LEU A 14 10.71 -6.59 14.32
CA LEU A 14 11.53 -6.02 15.40
C LEU A 14 12.71 -5.22 14.84
N VAL A 15 13.33 -5.68 13.75
CA VAL A 15 14.41 -4.96 13.06
C VAL A 15 13.90 -3.65 12.47
N THR A 16 12.73 -3.64 11.83
CA THR A 16 12.13 -2.41 11.32
C THR A 16 11.84 -1.40 12.44
N LEU A 17 11.27 -1.87 13.56
CA LEU A 17 11.03 -1.03 14.74
C LEU A 17 12.33 -0.49 15.35
N ALA A 18 13.37 -1.33 15.43
CA ALA A 18 14.67 -0.94 15.95
C ALA A 18 15.34 0.12 15.07
N ILE A 19 15.24 0.00 13.74
CA ILE A 19 15.78 0.99 12.80
C ILE A 19 14.97 2.30 12.88
N ALA A 20 13.65 2.22 12.96
CA ALA A 20 12.79 3.40 13.13
C ALA A 20 13.13 4.17 14.41
N LEU A 21 13.30 3.45 15.55
CA LEU A 21 13.76 4.06 16.79
C LEU A 21 15.18 4.63 16.67
N GLY A 22 16.11 3.89 16.02
CA GLY A 22 17.49 4.34 15.84
C GLY A 22 17.60 5.65 15.08
N ILE A 23 16.79 5.84 14.02
CA ILE A 23 16.75 7.08 13.25
C ILE A 23 16.00 8.19 14.02
N TRP A 24 14.98 7.83 14.81
CA TRP A 24 14.20 8.78 15.62
C TRP A 24 15.03 9.46 16.72
N PHE A 25 15.93 8.72 17.37
CA PHE A 25 16.79 9.26 18.44
C PHE A 25 18.07 9.95 17.94
N ALA A 26 18.33 9.96 16.63
CA ALA A 26 19.46 10.69 16.07
C ALA A 26 19.15 12.21 16.05
N PRO A 27 20.02 13.08 16.59
CA PRO A 27 19.80 14.51 16.59
C PRO A 27 19.87 15.06 15.16
N ALA A 28 18.89 15.91 14.80
CA ALA A 28 18.83 16.54 13.49
C ALA A 28 20.04 17.46 13.26
N PRO A 29 20.77 17.32 12.14
CA PRO A 29 21.84 18.26 11.79
C PRO A 29 21.22 19.64 11.51
N GLY A 30 21.86 20.71 12.00
CA GLY A 30 21.29 22.07 12.14
C GLY A 30 20.77 22.78 10.88
N ALA A 31 20.77 22.13 9.72
CA ALA A 31 20.16 22.61 8.48
C ALA A 31 18.72 22.11 8.26
N LEU A 32 18.21 21.18 9.10
CA LEU A 32 16.88 20.58 8.96
C LEU A 32 16.00 20.93 10.15
N THR A 33 14.73 21.25 9.89
CA THR A 33 13.73 21.41 10.96
C THR A 33 13.51 20.06 11.65
N ALA A 34 13.27 20.07 12.96
CA ALA A 34 12.98 18.84 13.71
C ALA A 34 11.80 18.07 13.09
N GLN A 35 10.78 18.77 12.59
CA GLN A 35 9.63 18.15 11.93
C GLN A 35 10.02 17.42 10.63
N ALA A 36 10.86 18.01 9.79
CA ALA A 36 11.32 17.37 8.55
C ALA A 36 12.17 16.13 8.82
N TRP A 37 12.99 16.14 9.88
CA TRP A 37 13.80 15.00 10.29
C TRP A 37 12.96 13.79 10.69
N HIS A 38 11.91 14.02 11.49
CA HIS A 38 11.01 12.94 11.90
C HIS A 38 10.18 12.38 10.73
N LEU A 39 9.73 13.23 9.79
CA LEU A 39 9.06 12.75 8.56
C LEU A 39 9.99 11.90 7.69
N PHE A 40 11.26 12.31 7.55
CA PHE A 40 12.28 11.52 6.88
C PHE A 40 12.50 10.18 7.57
N ALA A 41 12.57 10.16 8.90
CA ALA A 41 12.72 8.93 9.69
C ALA A 41 11.58 7.94 9.43
N ILE A 42 10.32 8.42 9.44
CA ILE A 42 9.14 7.58 9.18
C ILE A 42 9.14 7.06 7.74
N PHE A 43 9.47 7.91 6.76
CA PHE A 43 9.53 7.50 5.36
C PHE A 43 10.61 6.44 5.10
N ALA A 44 11.83 6.66 5.61
CA ALA A 44 12.94 5.72 5.50
C ALA A 44 12.61 4.38 6.19
N ALA A 45 12.04 4.43 7.40
CA ALA A 45 11.59 3.23 8.11
C ALA A 45 10.52 2.46 7.32
N THR A 46 9.62 3.16 6.64
CA THR A 46 8.56 2.54 5.82
C THR A 46 9.14 1.83 4.59
N ILE A 47 10.06 2.47 3.86
CA ILE A 47 10.72 1.85 2.71
C ILE A 47 11.48 0.60 3.14
N LEU A 48 12.30 0.70 4.20
CA LEU A 48 13.06 -0.44 4.72
C LEU A 48 12.14 -1.58 5.14
N SER A 49 11.02 -1.27 5.80
CA SER A 49 9.99 -2.25 6.17
C SER A 49 9.47 -3.06 4.97
N VAL A 50 9.18 -2.37 3.87
CA VAL A 50 8.63 -2.96 2.65
C VAL A 50 9.69 -3.76 1.89
N VAL A 51 10.91 -3.22 1.76
CA VAL A 51 12.03 -3.89 1.06
C VAL A 51 12.42 -5.19 1.76
N ILE A 52 12.41 -5.22 3.09
CA ILE A 52 12.72 -6.44 3.87
C ILE A 52 11.53 -7.42 3.88
N GLY A 53 10.36 -7.02 3.35
CA GLY A 53 9.15 -7.84 3.32
C GLY A 53 8.54 -8.08 4.71
N ALA A 54 8.76 -7.17 5.66
CA ALA A 54 8.27 -7.30 7.03
C ALA A 54 6.74 -7.09 7.14
N PHE A 55 6.20 -6.19 6.32
CA PHE A 55 4.77 -5.86 6.24
C PHE A 55 4.29 -5.80 4.79
N SER A 56 3.00 -6.04 4.56
CA SER A 56 2.35 -5.74 3.27
C SER A 56 2.43 -4.24 3.02
N ILE A 57 2.56 -3.84 1.75
CA ILE A 57 2.65 -2.44 1.33
C ILE A 57 1.56 -1.58 1.97
N LEU A 58 0.31 -2.07 1.98
CA LEU A 58 -0.83 -1.33 2.53
C LEU A 58 -0.75 -1.19 4.05
N THR A 59 -0.37 -2.27 4.76
CA THR A 59 -0.21 -2.24 6.22
C THR A 59 0.94 -1.32 6.63
N ALA A 60 2.06 -1.35 5.89
CA ALA A 60 3.19 -0.47 6.13
C ALA A 60 2.80 1.01 5.96
N SER A 61 2.09 1.34 4.89
CA SER A 61 1.64 2.72 4.62
C SER A 61 0.64 3.23 5.68
N ILE A 62 -0.31 2.41 6.11
CA ILE A 62 -1.26 2.81 7.17
C ILE A 62 -0.54 3.03 8.50
N LEU A 63 0.39 2.14 8.88
CA LEU A 63 1.21 2.30 10.08
C LEU A 63 2.09 3.55 10.02
N ALA A 64 2.65 3.87 8.86
CA ALA A 64 3.46 5.07 8.66
C ALA A 64 2.65 6.35 8.87
N ILE A 65 1.42 6.41 8.32
CA ILE A 65 0.53 7.56 8.52
C ILE A 65 0.10 7.67 9.98
N ALA A 66 -0.26 6.55 10.61
CA ALA A 66 -0.59 6.52 12.03
C ALA A 66 0.57 7.03 12.91
N ALA A 67 1.80 6.60 12.62
CA ALA A 67 3.00 7.08 13.30
C ALA A 67 3.22 8.58 13.03
N ALA A 68 3.06 9.06 11.80
CA ALA A 68 3.26 10.46 11.45
C ALA A 68 2.25 11.41 12.12
N VAL A 69 1.00 10.98 12.27
CA VAL A 69 -0.04 11.74 12.97
C VAL A 69 0.17 11.67 14.48
N LEU A 70 0.48 10.50 15.04
CA LEU A 70 0.72 10.32 16.48
C LEU A 70 1.95 11.08 16.96
N SER A 71 2.98 11.16 16.13
CA SER A 71 4.20 11.95 16.39
C SER A 71 4.00 13.47 16.26
N GLY A 72 2.81 13.94 15.87
CA GLY A 72 2.53 15.37 15.66
C GLY A 72 3.29 15.99 14.49
N THR A 73 3.98 15.19 13.69
CA THR A 73 4.76 15.63 12.52
C THR A 73 3.89 16.09 11.36
N LEU A 74 2.67 15.56 11.26
CA LEU A 74 1.75 15.83 10.17
C LEU A 74 0.31 15.87 10.70
N SER A 75 -0.53 16.76 10.17
CA SER A 75 -1.96 16.73 10.51
C SER A 75 -2.64 15.51 9.90
N ALA A 76 -3.72 15.05 10.53
CA ALA A 76 -4.51 13.93 10.01
C ALA A 76 -5.06 14.26 8.61
N GLU A 77 -5.51 15.49 8.36
CA GLU A 77 -5.99 15.90 7.04
C GLU A 77 -4.91 15.74 5.97
N ALA A 78 -3.69 16.19 6.25
CA ALA A 78 -2.58 16.08 5.31
C ALA A 78 -2.17 14.62 5.07
N GLY A 79 -2.25 13.78 6.11
CA GLY A 79 -1.87 12.36 6.02
C GLY A 79 -2.84 11.54 5.16
N TYR A 80 -4.13 11.88 5.21
CA TYR A 80 -5.18 11.17 4.45
C TYR A 80 -5.54 11.83 3.11
N ALA A 81 -4.95 12.98 2.76
CA ALA A 81 -5.25 13.70 1.52
C ALA A 81 -5.11 12.85 0.26
N GLY A 82 -4.14 11.93 0.22
CA GLY A 82 -3.96 10.99 -0.89
C GLY A 82 -5.11 9.99 -1.05
N PHE A 83 -5.77 9.58 0.04
CA PHE A 83 -6.93 8.68 -0.02
C PHE A 83 -8.20 9.37 -0.53
N SER A 84 -8.31 10.70 -0.37
CA SER A 84 -9.42 11.50 -0.89
C SER A 84 -9.18 12.02 -2.32
N ASN A 85 -8.11 11.57 -2.99
CA ASN A 85 -7.81 12.04 -4.33
C ASN A 85 -8.72 11.34 -5.37
N PRO A 86 -9.52 12.08 -6.14
CA PRO A 86 -10.49 11.49 -7.07
C PRO A 86 -9.81 10.62 -8.14
N THR A 87 -8.62 11.01 -8.62
CA THR A 87 -7.86 10.21 -9.58
C THR A 87 -7.46 8.85 -9.00
N ILE A 88 -7.02 8.80 -7.73
CA ILE A 88 -6.65 7.55 -7.07
C ILE A 88 -7.88 6.66 -6.88
N ILE A 89 -9.01 7.24 -6.45
CA ILE A 89 -10.27 6.51 -6.29
C ILE A 89 -10.74 5.93 -7.64
N LEU A 90 -10.61 6.68 -8.74
CA LEU A 90 -10.95 6.18 -10.08
C LEU A 90 -10.08 4.98 -10.51
N ILE A 91 -8.78 4.99 -10.19
CA ILE A 91 -7.90 3.84 -10.45
C ILE A 91 -8.38 2.62 -9.66
N VAL A 92 -8.71 2.79 -8.37
CA VAL A 92 -9.23 1.68 -7.55
C VAL A 92 -10.53 1.16 -8.13
N VAL A 93 -11.50 2.03 -8.44
CA VAL A 93 -12.79 1.63 -9.04
C VAL A 93 -12.60 0.89 -10.36
N ALA A 94 -11.70 1.32 -11.23
CA ALA A 94 -11.39 0.62 -12.48
C ALA A 94 -10.90 -0.81 -12.22
N PHE A 95 -9.98 -1.00 -11.27
CA PHE A 95 -9.54 -2.35 -10.86
C PHE A 95 -10.65 -3.16 -10.19
N LEU A 96 -11.53 -2.52 -9.41
CA LEU A 96 -12.71 -3.16 -8.81
C LEU A 96 -13.70 -3.67 -9.86
N VAL A 97 -13.88 -2.93 -10.95
CA VAL A 97 -14.71 -3.34 -12.10
C VAL A 97 -14.02 -4.46 -12.87
N ALA A 98 -12.71 -4.35 -13.13
CA ALA A 98 -11.96 -5.39 -13.84
C ALA A 98 -11.96 -6.76 -13.12
N ARG A 99 -11.99 -6.77 -11.79
CA ARG A 99 -12.10 -8.01 -10.99
C ARG A 99 -13.54 -8.50 -10.81
N ALA A 100 -14.54 -7.65 -11.01
CA ALA A 100 -15.93 -8.06 -11.05
C ALA A 100 -16.11 -8.83 -12.36
N GLY A 101 -15.87 -10.14 -12.28
CA GLY A 101 -15.75 -11.00 -13.46
C GLY A 101 -16.97 -10.99 -14.38
N PRO A 102 -16.93 -11.75 -15.48
CA PRO A 102 -17.94 -11.73 -16.55
C PRO A 102 -19.40 -11.98 -16.10
N SER A 103 -19.65 -12.44 -14.88
CA SER A 103 -20.99 -12.51 -14.27
C SER A 103 -21.67 -11.15 -14.07
N ALA A 104 -20.91 -10.05 -13.97
CA ALA A 104 -21.46 -8.68 -14.01
C ALA A 104 -21.88 -8.24 -15.43
N CYS A 105 -21.28 -8.87 -16.45
CA CYS A 105 -21.55 -8.66 -17.86
C CYS A 105 -22.37 -9.82 -18.48
N SER A 106 -23.20 -10.52 -17.69
CA SER A 106 -24.00 -11.66 -18.19
C SER A 106 -25.10 -11.28 -19.19
N GLY A 107 -25.18 -10.02 -19.61
CA GLY A 107 -25.81 -9.60 -20.86
C GLY A 107 -24.86 -9.78 -22.05
N ALA A 108 -24.08 -10.86 -22.07
CA ALA A 108 -23.23 -11.20 -23.21
C ALA A 108 -24.16 -11.46 -24.42
N PRO A 109 -24.00 -10.69 -25.50
CA PRO A 109 -24.89 -10.79 -26.63
C PRO A 109 -24.70 -12.11 -27.40
N PRO A 110 -25.75 -12.62 -28.06
CA PRO A 110 -25.86 -14.03 -28.49
C PRO A 110 -24.86 -14.50 -29.56
N TRP A 111 -23.99 -13.62 -30.06
CA TRP A 111 -22.99 -13.94 -31.07
C TRP A 111 -21.79 -14.76 -30.54
N ASP A 112 -21.63 -14.88 -29.21
CA ASP A 112 -20.56 -15.67 -28.58
C ASP A 112 -20.88 -17.17 -28.47
N SER A 113 -22.05 -17.60 -29.00
CA SER A 113 -22.40 -19.01 -29.07
C SER A 113 -21.64 -19.72 -30.21
N PRO A 114 -21.11 -20.95 -30.02
CA PRO A 114 -20.45 -21.72 -31.08
C PRO A 114 -21.38 -22.06 -32.28
N THR A 115 -22.67 -21.72 -32.18
CA THR A 115 -23.68 -21.84 -33.24
C THR A 115 -23.85 -20.57 -34.08
N ALA A 116 -23.25 -19.44 -33.69
CA ALA A 116 -23.30 -18.19 -34.47
C ALA A 116 -22.43 -18.28 -35.73
N SER A 117 -21.28 -18.95 -35.67
CA SER A 117 -20.35 -19.10 -36.81
C SER A 117 -20.93 -19.97 -37.94
N SER A 118 -21.77 -20.96 -37.63
CA SER A 118 -22.38 -21.86 -38.63
C SER A 118 -23.62 -21.27 -39.33
N ARG A 119 -24.17 -20.16 -38.83
CA ARG A 119 -25.32 -19.46 -39.43
C ARG A 119 -24.91 -18.53 -40.58
N TRP A 120 -23.70 -18.00 -40.59
CA TRP A 120 -23.20 -17.08 -41.64
C TRP A 120 -22.64 -17.77 -42.89
N MET A 121 -22.44 -19.09 -42.83
CA MET A 121 -21.92 -19.90 -43.95
C MET A 121 -23.03 -20.60 -44.75
N ARG A 122 -24.31 -20.31 -44.47
CA ARG A 122 -25.46 -20.69 -45.29
C ARG A 122 -26.16 -19.43 -45.78
#